data_AF-W2TGG3-F1
#
_entry.id   AF-W2TGG3-F1
#
_cell.length_a   1.000
_cell.length_b   1.000
_cell.length_c   1.000
_cell.angle_alpha   90.00
_cell.angle_beta   90.00
_cell.angle_gamma   90.00
#
_symmetry.space_group_name_H-M   'P 1'
#
loop_
_entity.id
_entity.type
_entity.pdbx_description
1 polymer ?
#
loop_
_entity_poly.entity_id
_entity_poly.type
_entity_poly.pdbx_seq_one_letter_code
_entity_poly.pdbx_strand_id
1 'polypeptide(L)'
;CSGLGPITNVDAFVQRCSGQPFIDGAEGVILEVDLSRQTEEQINGLFANVIEMQICVTIKGSSIRRLVFPKLKQWKACAPGKTALTLTYNFYLEYLEFPSCQQECVSSATIRYNPRLPKKVIEWISRWCSRCVVEEYVPSCGLGIGGFTATDFVRACAGRPYIKPEGVTIWIRSSEVSEEEFNAFCSKAVYMEVCIEISDSNYRSLRCPYLKEIKSCQPGKPVFIIVNNEQLSTVDIPTTIIFPIDTKPFEIYGNPRVPSEWLNEMKRRCPGCRIEGATGCGLTTTEYTDKQLVQACAGKTIIRPAKGFYLTLSSEFATESEMNAICSKAVYMEICIIIRLSSYKALRCPFLKELKPCLKGKPAITIVDNPFFEVLEIPTTTTYPEGETIVEIKGNPLLNPNVRTKLKSWCPHCTILPDYVCGITTPQFTTKEVVAACAGKKFVKPVLRAVVITATDATEDELNNLCSEAEFMEICIEITNSQFRSFQCPKLKELRPCMQGRPAIKIVGNPRLSVLVIPTTTKYPSGVKIVEIVKNPLLDANILRPLAEW
;
A
#
# COMPACT_ATOMS: atom_id res chain seq x y z
N CYS A 1 -23.38 -36.76 -38.88
CA CYS A 1 -23.82 -35.82 -37.83
C CYS A 1 -24.74 -34.81 -38.51
N SER A 2 -25.94 -35.25 -38.89
CA SER A 2 -26.82 -34.54 -39.82
C SER A 2 -28.18 -34.29 -39.20
N GLY A 3 -28.89 -33.26 -39.69
CA GLY A 3 -30.18 -32.87 -39.13
C GLY A 3 -30.10 -32.47 -37.65
N LEU A 4 -29.01 -31.83 -37.23
CA LEU A 4 -28.82 -31.43 -35.83
C LEU A 4 -29.78 -30.29 -35.43
N GLY A 5 -30.19 -30.31 -34.17
CA GLY A 5 -30.76 -29.12 -33.51
C GLY A 5 -29.67 -28.12 -33.10
N PRO A 6 -30.05 -26.99 -32.50
CA PRO A 6 -29.10 -25.99 -32.00
C PRO A 6 -28.06 -26.58 -31.03
N ILE A 7 -26.82 -26.12 -31.14
CA ILE A 7 -25.72 -26.58 -30.27
C ILE A 7 -25.82 -25.86 -28.93
N THR A 8 -26.26 -26.58 -27.89
CA THR A 8 -26.35 -26.06 -26.52
C THR A 8 -25.19 -26.49 -25.62
N ASN A 9 -24.48 -27.55 -26.01
CA ASN A 9 -23.31 -28.06 -25.29
C ASN A 9 -22.24 -28.47 -26.31
N VAL A 10 -21.08 -27.79 -26.25
CA VAL A 10 -19.98 -28.00 -27.19
C VAL A 10 -19.35 -29.38 -27.02
N ASP A 11 -19.14 -29.84 -25.78
CA ASP A 11 -18.50 -31.13 -25.52
C ASP A 11 -19.36 -32.29 -26.03
N ALA A 12 -20.68 -32.22 -25.80
CA ALA A 12 -21.62 -33.21 -26.31
C ALA A 12 -21.68 -33.23 -27.84
N PHE A 13 -21.60 -32.04 -28.47
CA PHE A 13 -21.52 -31.92 -29.93
C PHE A 13 -20.22 -32.55 -30.46
N VAL A 14 -19.06 -32.21 -29.88
CA VAL A 14 -17.76 -32.76 -30.28
C VAL A 14 -17.79 -34.29 -30.14
N GLN A 15 -18.26 -34.82 -29.02
CA GLN A 15 -18.36 -36.27 -28.80
C GLN A 15 -19.27 -36.97 -29.81
N ARG A 16 -20.44 -36.40 -30.10
CA ARG A 16 -21.42 -36.98 -31.03
C ARG A 16 -20.95 -36.93 -32.48
N CYS A 17 -20.22 -35.88 -32.86
CA CYS A 17 -19.91 -35.57 -34.25
C CYS A 17 -18.47 -35.91 -34.66
N SER A 18 -17.64 -36.35 -33.72
CA SER A 18 -16.28 -36.78 -34.02
C SER A 18 -16.21 -37.89 -35.06
N GLY A 19 -15.32 -37.70 -36.03
CA GLY A 19 -15.09 -38.64 -37.12
C GLY A 19 -16.28 -38.82 -38.10
N GLN A 20 -17.31 -37.98 -38.03
CA GLN A 20 -18.46 -38.08 -38.93
C GLN A 20 -18.18 -37.42 -40.29
N PRO A 21 -18.72 -37.95 -41.40
CA PRO A 21 -18.46 -37.42 -42.75
C PRO A 21 -19.28 -36.17 -43.10
N PHE A 22 -20.41 -35.94 -42.42
CA PHE A 22 -21.33 -34.84 -42.68
C PHE A 22 -21.69 -34.12 -41.37
N ILE A 23 -21.70 -32.79 -41.40
CA ILE A 23 -22.13 -31.93 -40.29
C ILE A 23 -23.12 -30.87 -40.80
N ASP A 24 -24.40 -31.01 -40.48
CA ASP A 24 -25.47 -30.11 -40.94
C ASP A 24 -26.65 -30.06 -39.96
N GLY A 25 -27.39 -28.94 -40.01
CA GLY A 25 -28.55 -28.67 -39.17
C GLY A 25 -29.84 -29.14 -39.83
N ALA A 26 -30.87 -29.39 -39.01
CA ALA A 26 -32.22 -29.56 -39.53
C ALA A 26 -32.69 -28.29 -40.25
N GLU A 27 -33.71 -28.43 -41.11
CA GLU A 27 -34.26 -27.28 -41.84
C GLU A 27 -34.64 -26.13 -40.88
N GLY A 28 -34.18 -24.92 -41.18
CA GLY A 28 -34.38 -23.74 -40.33
C GLY A 28 -33.43 -23.60 -39.13
N VAL A 29 -32.54 -24.56 -38.87
CA VAL A 29 -31.58 -24.50 -37.76
C VAL A 29 -30.26 -23.86 -38.18
N ILE A 30 -29.83 -22.84 -37.43
CA ILE A 30 -28.50 -22.23 -37.57
C ILE A 30 -27.53 -22.95 -36.63
N LEU A 31 -26.57 -23.70 -37.20
CA LEU A 31 -25.51 -24.34 -36.42
C LEU A 31 -24.30 -23.42 -36.27
N GLU A 32 -24.06 -22.94 -35.06
CA GLU A 32 -22.89 -22.12 -34.70
C GLU A 32 -22.21 -22.73 -33.47
N VAL A 33 -20.88 -22.82 -33.49
CA VAL A 33 -20.09 -23.42 -32.41
C VAL A 33 -18.79 -22.65 -32.16
N ASP A 34 -18.49 -22.42 -30.88
CA ASP A 34 -17.21 -21.90 -30.41
C ASP A 34 -16.36 -23.06 -29.85
N LEU A 35 -15.30 -23.41 -30.56
CA LEU A 35 -14.36 -24.47 -30.20
C LEU A 35 -13.10 -23.92 -29.51
N SER A 36 -13.06 -22.63 -29.13
CA SER A 36 -11.87 -21.97 -28.55
C SER A 36 -11.32 -22.67 -27.30
N ARG A 37 -12.17 -23.41 -26.57
CA ARG A 37 -11.80 -24.11 -25.32
C ARG A 37 -11.48 -25.60 -25.51
N GLN A 38 -11.64 -26.13 -26.72
CA GLN A 38 -11.39 -27.53 -27.03
C GLN A 38 -9.90 -27.76 -27.30
N THR A 39 -9.42 -28.98 -27.02
CA THR A 39 -8.03 -29.37 -27.29
C THR A 39 -7.79 -29.56 -28.79
N GLU A 40 -6.53 -29.50 -29.21
CA GLU A 40 -6.15 -29.78 -30.59
C GLU A 40 -6.64 -31.18 -31.05
N GLU A 41 -6.54 -32.18 -30.17
CA GLU A 41 -6.99 -33.54 -30.44
C GLU A 41 -8.51 -33.62 -30.64
N GLN A 42 -9.28 -32.95 -29.79
CA GLN A 42 -10.74 -32.90 -29.92
C GLN A 42 -11.18 -32.20 -31.22
N ILE A 43 -10.56 -31.08 -31.56
CA ILE A 43 -10.89 -30.32 -32.77
C ILE A 43 -10.50 -31.11 -34.02
N ASN A 44 -9.29 -31.67 -34.08
CA ASN A 44 -8.86 -32.45 -35.23
C ASN A 44 -9.64 -33.77 -35.33
N GLY A 45 -10.01 -34.40 -34.22
CA GLY A 45 -10.89 -35.57 -34.17
C GLY A 45 -12.30 -35.27 -34.68
N LEU A 46 -12.84 -34.08 -34.37
CA LEU A 46 -14.11 -33.61 -34.90
C LEU A 46 -14.11 -33.59 -36.44
N PHE A 47 -13.05 -33.04 -37.03
CA PHE A 47 -12.97 -32.80 -38.48
C PHE A 47 -12.25 -33.89 -39.29
N ALA A 48 -11.71 -34.92 -38.62
CA ALA A 48 -10.84 -35.95 -39.23
C ALA A 48 -11.45 -36.66 -40.46
N ASN A 49 -12.78 -36.78 -40.53
CA ASN A 49 -13.45 -37.44 -41.64
C ASN A 49 -14.48 -36.58 -42.37
N VAL A 50 -14.64 -35.31 -41.98
CA VAL A 50 -15.67 -34.45 -42.55
C VAL A 50 -15.40 -34.20 -44.03
N ILE A 51 -16.40 -34.46 -44.86
CA ILE A 51 -16.41 -34.27 -46.32
C ILE A 51 -17.21 -33.01 -46.64
N GLU A 52 -18.41 -32.87 -46.08
CA GLU A 52 -19.25 -31.70 -46.27
C GLU A 52 -19.83 -31.20 -44.95
N MET A 53 -19.91 -29.88 -44.78
CA MET A 53 -20.55 -29.29 -43.62
C MET A 53 -21.21 -27.94 -43.86
N GLN A 54 -22.26 -27.66 -43.09
CA GLN A 54 -22.94 -26.37 -43.02
C GLN A 54 -23.01 -25.92 -41.55
N ILE A 55 -22.00 -25.17 -41.11
CA ILE A 55 -21.81 -24.77 -39.71
C ILE A 55 -20.90 -23.54 -39.66
N CYS A 56 -21.10 -22.67 -38.68
CA CYS A 56 -20.17 -21.57 -38.36
C CYS A 56 -19.29 -21.99 -37.19
N VAL A 57 -17.98 -22.07 -37.41
CA VAL A 57 -16.99 -22.47 -36.40
C VAL A 57 -16.14 -21.28 -36.01
N THR A 58 -16.03 -21.03 -34.71
CA THR A 58 -15.12 -20.04 -34.13
C THR A 58 -14.03 -20.73 -33.32
N ILE A 59 -12.77 -20.40 -33.58
CA ILE A 59 -11.61 -20.78 -32.77
C ILE A 59 -10.80 -19.52 -32.49
N LYS A 60 -10.89 -19.02 -31.27
CA LYS A 60 -10.33 -17.74 -30.85
C LYS A 60 -9.49 -17.85 -29.60
N GLY A 61 -8.20 -17.48 -29.68
CA GLY A 61 -7.31 -17.54 -28.52
C GLY A 61 -7.02 -18.96 -28.04
N SER A 62 -7.09 -19.94 -28.94
CA SER A 62 -6.77 -21.33 -28.63
C SER A 62 -5.26 -21.58 -28.72
N SER A 63 -4.78 -22.58 -27.98
CA SER A 63 -3.38 -23.02 -27.97
C SER A 63 -3.05 -24.05 -29.06
N ILE A 64 -3.96 -24.29 -30.01
CA ILE A 64 -3.71 -25.20 -31.13
C ILE A 64 -2.50 -24.74 -31.97
N ARG A 65 -1.70 -25.71 -32.38
CA ARG A 65 -0.61 -25.56 -33.34
C ARG A 65 -1.00 -26.04 -34.72
N ARG A 66 -1.89 -27.03 -34.81
CA ARG A 66 -2.28 -27.66 -36.06
C ARG A 66 -3.79 -27.84 -36.17
N LEU A 67 -4.34 -27.38 -37.28
CA LEU A 67 -5.74 -27.58 -37.67
C LEU A 67 -5.81 -28.18 -39.07
N VAL A 68 -6.37 -29.39 -39.18
CA VAL A 68 -6.39 -30.15 -40.45
C VAL A 68 -7.80 -30.60 -40.80
N PHE A 69 -8.18 -30.40 -42.06
CA PHE A 69 -9.43 -30.88 -42.65
C PHE A 69 -9.12 -31.84 -43.81
N PRO A 70 -8.75 -33.10 -43.51
CA PRO A 70 -8.10 -33.98 -44.49
C PRO A 70 -9.01 -34.35 -45.66
N LYS A 71 -10.32 -34.50 -45.43
CA LYS A 71 -11.30 -34.99 -46.42
C LYS A 71 -12.30 -33.93 -46.88
N LEU A 72 -12.17 -32.69 -46.41
CA LEU A 72 -13.16 -31.65 -46.65
C LEU A 72 -13.20 -31.26 -48.13
N LYS A 73 -14.41 -31.32 -48.70
CA LYS A 73 -14.73 -30.92 -50.07
C LYS A 73 -15.68 -29.73 -50.12
N GLN A 74 -16.53 -29.53 -49.11
CA GLN A 74 -17.44 -28.40 -49.06
C GLN A 74 -17.75 -27.92 -47.63
N TRP A 75 -17.68 -26.62 -47.40
CA TRP A 75 -18.01 -25.96 -46.15
C TRP A 75 -18.81 -24.68 -46.39
N LYS A 76 -20.11 -24.75 -46.10
CA LYS A 76 -21.04 -23.62 -46.15
C LYS A 76 -21.16 -22.96 -44.78
N ALA A 77 -21.25 -21.63 -44.77
CA ALA A 77 -21.62 -20.88 -43.58
C ALA A 77 -23.01 -21.32 -43.08
N CYS A 78 -23.22 -21.28 -41.77
CA CYS A 78 -24.47 -21.67 -41.14
C CYS A 78 -25.68 -20.81 -41.55
N ALA A 79 -25.46 -19.56 -41.98
CA ALA A 79 -26.49 -18.65 -42.45
C ALA A 79 -25.91 -17.59 -43.42
N PRO A 80 -26.73 -16.96 -44.28
CA PRO A 80 -26.31 -15.84 -45.11
C PRO A 80 -25.70 -14.70 -44.26
N GLY A 81 -24.58 -14.13 -44.73
CA GLY A 81 -23.88 -13.05 -44.04
C GLY A 81 -22.97 -13.47 -42.88
N LYS A 82 -22.97 -14.75 -42.48
CA LYS A 82 -22.06 -15.30 -41.46
C LYS A 82 -20.78 -15.86 -42.10
N THR A 83 -19.72 -15.92 -41.30
CA THR A 83 -18.44 -16.51 -41.69
C THR A 83 -18.41 -17.99 -41.32
N ALA A 84 -18.06 -18.89 -42.27
CA ALA A 84 -18.03 -20.33 -42.00
C ALA A 84 -16.92 -20.70 -41.00
N LEU A 85 -15.73 -20.10 -41.13
CA LEU A 85 -14.60 -20.31 -40.23
C LEU A 85 -14.03 -18.99 -39.70
N THR A 86 -13.97 -18.83 -38.38
CA THR A 86 -13.29 -17.71 -37.72
C THR A 86 -12.09 -18.21 -36.93
N LEU A 87 -10.88 -17.83 -37.34
CA LEU A 87 -9.61 -18.11 -36.66
C LEU A 87 -8.98 -16.79 -36.22
N THR A 88 -9.01 -16.48 -34.93
CA THR A 88 -8.46 -15.20 -34.44
C THR A 88 -7.66 -15.35 -33.16
N TYR A 89 -6.51 -14.69 -33.05
CA TYR A 89 -5.65 -14.74 -31.85
C TYR A 89 -5.12 -16.13 -31.50
N ASN A 90 -5.02 -17.07 -32.46
CA ASN A 90 -4.40 -18.38 -32.21
C ASN A 90 -2.90 -18.24 -32.41
N PHE A 91 -2.20 -17.71 -31.39
CA PHE A 91 -0.80 -17.29 -31.48
C PHE A 91 0.18 -18.44 -31.75
N TYR A 92 -0.26 -19.67 -31.51
CA TYR A 92 0.51 -20.89 -31.69
C TYR A 92 0.21 -21.63 -32.99
N LEU A 93 -0.80 -21.20 -33.76
CA LEU A 93 -1.23 -21.89 -34.97
C LEU A 93 -0.16 -21.79 -36.07
N GLU A 94 0.47 -22.93 -36.35
CA GLU A 94 1.56 -23.09 -37.33
C GLU A 94 1.05 -23.74 -38.62
N TYR A 95 0.04 -24.60 -38.52
CA TYR A 95 -0.47 -25.39 -39.64
C TYR A 95 -1.99 -25.24 -39.77
N LEU A 96 -2.43 -24.82 -40.97
CA LEU A 96 -3.83 -24.82 -41.38
C LEU A 96 -3.93 -25.49 -42.76
N GLU A 97 -4.48 -26.70 -42.79
CA GLU A 97 -4.39 -27.58 -43.96
C GLU A 97 -5.76 -28.06 -44.42
N PHE A 98 -5.98 -27.98 -45.75
CA PHE A 98 -7.18 -28.46 -46.43
C PHE A 98 -6.82 -29.35 -47.64
N PRO A 99 -6.25 -30.55 -47.42
CA PRO A 99 -5.65 -31.36 -48.49
C PRO A 99 -6.60 -31.76 -49.63
N SER A 100 -7.87 -32.02 -49.31
CA SER A 100 -8.89 -32.45 -50.29
C SER A 100 -9.74 -31.30 -50.86
N CYS A 101 -9.46 -30.07 -50.44
CA CYS A 101 -10.27 -28.90 -50.75
C CYS A 101 -9.90 -28.35 -52.14
N GLN A 102 -10.91 -28.22 -53.00
CA GLN A 102 -10.77 -27.62 -54.33
C GLN A 102 -11.17 -26.14 -54.30
N GLN A 103 -11.26 -25.49 -55.46
CA GLN A 103 -11.66 -24.09 -55.55
C GLN A 103 -13.06 -23.88 -54.94
N GLU A 104 -13.20 -22.81 -54.13
CA GLU A 104 -14.43 -22.47 -53.39
C GLU A 104 -14.97 -23.53 -52.41
N CYS A 105 -14.13 -24.45 -51.93
CA CYS A 105 -14.57 -25.45 -50.96
C CYS A 105 -15.03 -24.82 -49.63
N VAL A 106 -14.45 -23.68 -49.20
CA VAL A 106 -14.91 -22.95 -48.01
C VAL A 106 -15.58 -21.65 -48.43
N SER A 107 -16.86 -21.51 -48.08
CA SER A 107 -17.69 -20.38 -48.50
C SER A 107 -17.24 -19.02 -47.96
N SER A 108 -16.66 -18.96 -46.76
CA SER A 108 -16.08 -17.75 -46.15
C SER A 108 -15.21 -18.08 -44.93
N ALA A 109 -14.12 -17.34 -44.72
CA ALA A 109 -13.34 -17.41 -43.50
C ALA A 109 -12.80 -16.04 -43.05
N THR A 110 -12.57 -15.87 -41.76
CA THR A 110 -11.89 -14.72 -41.16
C THR A 110 -10.67 -15.23 -40.39
N ILE A 111 -9.48 -14.94 -40.89
CA ILE A 111 -8.22 -15.44 -40.33
C ILE A 111 -7.36 -14.23 -39.99
N ARG A 112 -7.36 -13.83 -38.71
CA ARG A 112 -6.67 -12.62 -38.24
C ARG A 112 -5.81 -12.88 -37.02
N TYR A 113 -4.68 -12.18 -36.90
CA TYR A 113 -3.83 -12.24 -35.71
C TYR A 113 -3.36 -13.67 -35.34
N ASN A 114 -2.95 -14.46 -36.34
CA ASN A 114 -2.36 -15.78 -36.17
C ASN A 114 -0.88 -15.73 -36.64
N PRO A 115 0.01 -15.14 -35.83
CA PRO A 115 1.36 -14.72 -36.23
C PRO A 115 2.31 -15.84 -36.68
N ARG A 116 2.06 -17.08 -36.25
CA ARG A 116 2.86 -18.24 -36.65
C ARG A 116 2.38 -18.92 -37.92
N LEU A 117 1.23 -18.52 -38.48
CA LEU A 117 0.80 -19.06 -39.77
C LEU A 117 1.75 -18.56 -40.87
N PRO A 118 2.38 -19.47 -41.63
CA PRO A 118 3.28 -19.09 -42.71
C PRO A 118 2.56 -18.29 -43.80
N LYS A 119 3.23 -17.30 -44.40
CA LYS A 119 2.68 -16.53 -45.54
C LYS A 119 2.19 -17.43 -46.69
N LYS A 120 2.89 -18.54 -46.95
CA LYS A 120 2.47 -19.53 -47.96
C LYS A 120 1.08 -20.11 -47.71
N VAL A 121 0.69 -20.28 -46.44
CA VAL A 121 -0.65 -20.75 -46.07
C VAL A 121 -1.70 -19.68 -46.40
N ILE A 122 -1.38 -18.40 -46.17
CA ILE A 122 -2.23 -17.26 -46.55
C ILE A 122 -2.46 -17.24 -48.08
N GLU A 123 -1.42 -17.44 -48.87
CA GLU A 123 -1.52 -17.51 -50.33
C GLU A 123 -2.37 -18.69 -50.81
N TRP A 124 -2.34 -19.82 -50.08
CA TRP A 124 -3.17 -20.99 -50.40
C TRP A 124 -4.63 -20.80 -50.03
N ILE A 125 -4.95 -20.06 -48.96
CA ILE A 125 -6.34 -19.75 -48.57
C ILE A 125 -7.11 -19.10 -49.72
N SER A 126 -6.48 -18.17 -50.43
CA SER A 126 -7.07 -17.48 -51.58
C SER A 126 -7.43 -18.43 -52.74
N ARG A 127 -6.84 -19.62 -52.81
CA ARG A 127 -7.14 -20.61 -53.87
C ARG A 127 -8.44 -21.36 -53.65
N TRP A 128 -8.89 -21.51 -52.41
CA TRP A 128 -10.08 -22.30 -52.06
C TRP A 128 -11.18 -21.49 -51.37
N CYS A 129 -10.98 -20.20 -51.12
CA CYS A 129 -11.98 -19.33 -50.51
C CYS A 129 -11.95 -17.92 -51.11
N SER A 130 -12.97 -17.60 -51.92
CA SER A 130 -13.11 -16.31 -52.60
C SER A 130 -13.62 -15.19 -51.67
N ARG A 131 -14.27 -15.52 -50.55
CA ARG A 131 -14.78 -14.56 -49.55
C ARG A 131 -14.04 -14.62 -48.21
N CYS A 132 -12.73 -14.90 -48.27
CA CYS A 132 -11.89 -14.96 -47.09
C CYS A 132 -11.24 -13.61 -46.77
N VAL A 133 -11.22 -13.26 -45.50
CA VAL A 133 -10.48 -12.10 -44.99
C VAL A 133 -9.29 -12.62 -44.19
N VAL A 134 -8.09 -12.46 -44.74
CA VAL A 134 -6.85 -12.90 -44.12
C VAL A 134 -5.99 -11.68 -43.81
N GLU A 135 -5.57 -11.56 -42.55
CA GLU A 135 -4.66 -10.51 -42.11
C GLU A 135 -3.25 -11.08 -41.92
N GLU A 136 -2.31 -10.53 -42.68
CA GLU A 136 -0.91 -10.91 -42.61
C GLU A 136 -0.25 -10.35 -41.33
N TYR A 137 0.55 -11.18 -40.67
CA TYR A 137 1.37 -10.71 -39.56
C TYR A 137 2.51 -9.84 -40.06
N VAL A 138 2.60 -8.64 -39.48
CA VAL A 138 3.71 -7.71 -39.71
C VAL A 138 4.63 -7.72 -38.49
N PRO A 139 5.91 -8.12 -38.65
CA PRO A 139 6.92 -8.10 -37.59
C PRO A 139 7.01 -6.77 -36.87
N SER A 140 7.14 -6.82 -35.54
CA SER A 140 7.38 -5.65 -34.69
C SER A 140 6.44 -4.47 -34.98
N CYS A 141 5.16 -4.76 -35.27
CA CYS A 141 4.13 -3.77 -35.59
C CYS A 141 4.45 -2.87 -36.80
N GLY A 142 5.28 -3.33 -37.74
CA GLY A 142 5.69 -2.57 -38.93
C GLY A 142 7.13 -2.09 -38.92
N LEU A 143 7.87 -2.27 -37.82
CA LEU A 143 9.26 -1.84 -37.72
C LEU A 143 10.28 -2.83 -38.31
N GLY A 144 9.84 -4.04 -38.67
CA GLY A 144 10.73 -5.08 -39.20
C GLY A 144 11.51 -5.81 -38.11
N ILE A 145 12.77 -6.14 -38.37
CA ILE A 145 13.63 -6.97 -37.52
C ILE A 145 14.77 -6.11 -36.97
N GLY A 146 14.79 -5.88 -35.66
CA GLY A 146 15.81 -5.08 -34.96
C GLY A 146 15.90 -3.61 -35.41
N GLY A 147 16.87 -2.88 -34.84
CA GLY A 147 17.20 -1.52 -35.27
C GLY A 147 16.26 -0.39 -34.79
N PHE A 148 15.38 -0.66 -33.84
CA PHE A 148 14.45 0.30 -33.26
C PHE A 148 14.57 0.38 -31.73
N THR A 149 14.20 1.54 -31.16
CA THR A 149 14.21 1.75 -29.71
C THR A 149 12.92 1.26 -29.04
N ALA A 150 12.89 1.22 -27.70
CA ALA A 150 11.68 0.92 -26.95
C ALA A 150 10.56 1.93 -27.25
N THR A 151 10.89 3.22 -27.36
CA THR A 151 9.92 4.28 -27.66
C THR A 151 9.36 4.15 -29.08
N ASP A 152 10.20 3.83 -30.08
CA ASP A 152 9.73 3.56 -31.45
C ASP A 152 8.76 2.38 -31.47
N PHE A 153 9.12 1.30 -30.76
CA PHE A 153 8.29 0.11 -30.66
C PHE A 153 6.95 0.38 -30.00
N VAL A 154 6.93 1.12 -28.89
CA VAL A 154 5.70 1.52 -28.19
C VAL A 154 4.77 2.30 -29.11
N ARG A 155 5.29 3.29 -29.84
CA ARG A 155 4.51 4.11 -30.76
C ARG A 155 3.97 3.30 -31.94
N ALA A 156 4.79 2.45 -32.55
CA ALA A 156 4.37 1.60 -33.67
C ALA A 156 3.32 0.55 -33.28
N CYS A 157 3.43 0.01 -32.07
CA CYS A 157 2.52 -0.99 -31.54
C CYS A 157 1.26 -0.43 -30.86
N ALA A 158 1.08 0.90 -30.82
CA ALA A 158 -0.13 1.53 -30.30
C ALA A 158 -1.41 0.97 -30.95
N GLY A 159 -2.32 0.47 -30.12
CA GLY A 159 -3.59 -0.11 -30.56
C GLY A 159 -3.47 -1.42 -31.34
N ARG A 160 -2.32 -2.11 -31.30
CA ARG A 160 -2.14 -3.43 -31.92
C ARG A 160 -2.48 -4.55 -30.94
N PRO A 161 -3.16 -5.63 -31.38
CA PRO A 161 -3.54 -6.72 -30.48
C PRO A 161 -2.46 -7.78 -30.26
N TYR A 162 -1.47 -7.85 -31.15
CA TYR A 162 -0.34 -8.76 -31.01
C TYR A 162 0.94 -7.94 -31.03
N ILE A 163 1.71 -8.01 -29.95
CA ILE A 163 2.90 -7.20 -29.74
C ILE A 163 4.07 -8.13 -29.44
N LYS A 164 5.01 -8.21 -30.37
CA LYS A 164 6.25 -8.98 -30.22
C LYS A 164 7.36 -8.30 -31.04
N PRO A 165 8.49 -7.95 -30.43
CA PRO A 165 9.66 -7.51 -31.16
C PRO A 165 10.33 -8.70 -31.83
N GLU A 166 10.80 -8.52 -33.07
CA GLU A 166 11.58 -9.52 -33.80
C GLU A 166 13.05 -9.09 -33.87
N GLY A 167 13.96 -10.02 -33.54
CA GLY A 167 15.42 -9.81 -33.62
C GLY A 167 16.02 -8.90 -32.55
N VAL A 168 15.23 -8.39 -31.60
CA VAL A 168 15.70 -7.52 -30.51
C VAL A 168 14.91 -7.77 -29.22
N THR A 169 15.58 -7.61 -28.08
CA THR A 169 14.91 -7.59 -26.77
C THR A 169 14.44 -6.16 -26.47
N ILE A 170 13.15 -5.98 -26.21
CA ILE A 170 12.58 -4.69 -25.83
C ILE A 170 12.25 -4.66 -24.33
N TRP A 171 12.83 -3.66 -23.66
CA TRP A 171 12.56 -3.31 -22.27
C TRP A 171 11.98 -1.90 -22.23
N ILE A 172 10.71 -1.77 -21.88
CA ILE A 172 9.96 -0.52 -21.87
C ILE A 172 10.01 0.05 -20.46
N ARG A 173 10.56 1.26 -20.30
CA ARG A 173 10.65 1.93 -18.99
C ARG A 173 9.77 3.17 -18.92
N SER A 174 9.16 3.41 -17.75
CA SER A 174 8.43 4.65 -17.45
C SER A 174 9.29 5.91 -17.49
N SER A 175 10.62 5.78 -17.47
CA SER A 175 11.55 6.89 -17.68
C SER A 175 11.69 7.31 -19.14
N GLU A 176 11.28 6.46 -20.09
CA GLU A 176 11.49 6.65 -21.54
C GLU A 176 10.17 6.84 -22.30
N VAL A 177 9.05 6.50 -21.68
CA VAL A 177 7.71 6.47 -22.28
C VAL A 177 6.73 7.18 -21.34
N SER A 178 5.80 7.95 -21.89
CA SER A 178 4.75 8.61 -21.12
C SER A 178 3.57 7.68 -20.79
N GLU A 179 2.78 8.03 -19.77
CA GLU A 179 1.56 7.27 -19.42
C GLU A 179 0.59 7.15 -20.60
N GLU A 180 0.43 8.22 -21.38
CA GLU A 180 -0.44 8.25 -22.56
C GLU A 180 0.04 7.28 -23.64
N GLU A 181 1.33 7.34 -24.00
CA GLU A 181 1.93 6.43 -24.99
C GLU A 181 1.82 4.97 -24.54
N PHE A 182 2.09 4.71 -23.25
CA PHE A 182 2.00 3.36 -22.70
C PHE A 182 0.55 2.83 -22.74
N ASN A 183 -0.42 3.63 -22.33
CA ASN A 183 -1.83 3.23 -22.35
C ASN A 183 -2.34 3.06 -23.79
N ALA A 184 -1.86 3.86 -24.74
CA ALA A 184 -2.14 3.68 -26.17
C ALA A 184 -1.56 2.36 -26.70
N PHE A 185 -0.31 2.04 -26.33
CA PHE A 185 0.36 0.76 -26.61
C PHE A 185 -0.44 -0.45 -26.12
N CYS A 186 -0.95 -0.40 -24.89
CA CYS A 186 -1.71 -1.50 -24.31
C CYS A 186 -3.21 -1.52 -24.69
N SER A 187 -3.75 -0.46 -25.27
CA SER A 187 -5.20 -0.22 -25.40
C SER A 187 -6.01 -1.33 -26.08
N LYS A 188 -5.40 -2.08 -27.00
CA LYS A 188 -6.00 -3.24 -27.69
C LYS A 188 -5.18 -4.51 -27.57
N ALA A 189 -4.10 -4.49 -26.79
CA ALA A 189 -3.16 -5.60 -26.67
C ALA A 189 -3.85 -6.84 -26.10
N VAL A 190 -3.70 -7.97 -26.79
CA VAL A 190 -4.21 -9.29 -26.39
C VAL A 190 -3.06 -10.23 -26.03
N TYR A 191 -1.95 -10.14 -26.77
CA TYR A 191 -0.69 -10.83 -26.51
C TYR A 191 0.46 -9.84 -26.49
N MET A 192 1.37 -10.00 -25.52
CA MET A 192 2.62 -9.25 -25.49
C MET A 192 3.81 -10.13 -25.11
N GLU A 193 4.93 -9.95 -25.81
CA GLU A 193 6.23 -10.53 -25.45
C GLU A 193 7.26 -9.42 -25.27
N VAL A 194 7.30 -8.83 -24.07
CA VAL A 194 8.13 -7.66 -23.72
C VAL A 194 8.48 -7.68 -22.23
N CYS A 195 9.43 -6.84 -21.81
CA CYS A 195 9.64 -6.50 -20.41
C CYS A 195 9.23 -5.05 -20.19
N ILE A 196 8.47 -4.78 -19.13
CA ILE A 196 7.93 -3.47 -18.79
C ILE A 196 8.33 -3.16 -17.35
N GLU A 197 8.91 -1.99 -17.17
CA GLU A 197 9.31 -1.45 -15.87
C GLU A 197 8.69 -0.08 -15.66
N ILE A 198 7.78 0.00 -14.71
CA ILE A 198 7.13 1.22 -14.25
C ILE A 198 7.61 1.43 -12.82
N SER A 199 8.71 2.17 -12.69
CA SER A 199 9.38 2.44 -11.42
C SER A 199 9.42 3.94 -11.15
N ASP A 200 9.17 4.31 -9.88
CA ASP A 200 9.30 5.68 -9.37
C ASP A 200 8.66 6.74 -10.28
N SER A 201 7.51 6.41 -10.89
CA SER A 201 6.87 7.22 -11.92
C SER A 201 5.70 8.04 -11.38
N ASN A 202 5.33 9.07 -12.14
CA ASN A 202 4.14 9.88 -11.90
C ASN A 202 2.87 9.30 -12.54
N TYR A 203 2.91 8.03 -12.99
CA TYR A 203 1.76 7.40 -13.62
C TYR A 203 0.59 7.32 -12.63
N ARG A 204 -0.60 7.68 -13.09
CA ARG A 204 -1.87 7.55 -12.37
C ARG A 204 -2.61 6.29 -12.79
N SER A 205 -2.47 5.89 -14.05
CA SER A 205 -3.13 4.70 -14.59
C SER A 205 -2.25 3.86 -15.52
N LEU A 206 -2.39 2.54 -15.38
CA LEU A 206 -1.81 1.52 -16.24
C LEU A 206 -2.96 0.67 -16.81
N ARG A 207 -3.22 0.73 -18.11
CA ARG A 207 -4.41 0.12 -18.71
C ARG A 207 -4.08 -0.79 -19.89
N CYS A 208 -4.25 -2.09 -19.68
CA CYS A 208 -4.12 -3.15 -20.68
C CYS A 208 -5.35 -4.10 -20.62
N PRO A 209 -6.57 -3.59 -20.88
CA PRO A 209 -7.84 -4.25 -20.54
C PRO A 209 -8.13 -5.56 -21.29
N TYR A 210 -7.48 -5.79 -22.43
CA TYR A 210 -7.76 -6.95 -23.29
C TYR A 210 -6.68 -8.03 -23.24
N LEU A 211 -5.68 -7.88 -22.37
CA LEU A 211 -4.59 -8.84 -22.28
C LEU A 211 -5.13 -10.22 -21.87
N LYS A 212 -4.68 -11.21 -22.62
CA LYS A 212 -4.97 -12.63 -22.38
C LYS A 212 -3.72 -13.44 -22.11
N GLU A 213 -2.61 -13.05 -22.72
CA GLU A 213 -1.36 -13.79 -22.63
C GLU A 213 -0.19 -12.82 -22.61
N ILE A 214 0.79 -13.12 -21.76
CA ILE A 214 2.00 -12.32 -21.60
C ILE A 214 3.20 -13.24 -21.54
N LYS A 215 4.31 -12.79 -22.13
CA LYS A 215 5.58 -13.49 -22.11
C LYS A 215 6.70 -12.51 -21.84
N SER A 216 7.67 -12.93 -21.05
CA SER A 216 8.83 -12.09 -20.74
C SER A 216 9.72 -11.95 -21.96
N CYS A 217 10.35 -10.79 -22.11
CA CYS A 217 11.33 -10.56 -23.16
C CYS A 217 12.57 -11.46 -23.00
N GLN A 218 12.86 -11.96 -21.79
CA GLN A 218 13.99 -12.84 -21.49
C GLN A 218 13.67 -13.87 -20.39
N PRO A 219 14.25 -15.08 -20.44
CA PRO A 219 14.11 -16.07 -19.38
C PRO A 219 14.48 -15.52 -18.00
N GLY A 220 13.66 -15.81 -16.99
CA GLY A 220 13.90 -15.40 -15.60
C GLY A 220 13.58 -13.93 -15.27
N LYS A 221 13.19 -13.10 -16.24
CA LYS A 221 12.76 -11.71 -16.00
C LYS A 221 11.23 -11.60 -15.85
N PRO A 222 10.71 -10.73 -14.98
CA PRO A 222 9.29 -10.40 -14.97
C PRO A 222 8.85 -9.71 -16.25
N VAL A 223 7.59 -9.90 -16.63
CA VAL A 223 6.95 -9.12 -17.70
C VAL A 223 6.69 -7.70 -17.20
N PHE A 224 6.14 -7.58 -16.00
CA PHE A 224 5.80 -6.31 -15.37
C PHE A 224 6.54 -6.14 -14.05
N ILE A 225 7.33 -5.09 -13.96
CA ILE A 225 7.89 -4.54 -12.73
C ILE A 225 7.16 -3.23 -12.47
N ILE A 226 6.30 -3.17 -11.45
CA ILE A 226 5.49 -1.99 -11.11
C ILE A 226 5.83 -1.62 -9.67
N VAL A 227 6.77 -0.71 -9.48
CA VAL A 227 7.37 -0.46 -8.16
C VAL A 227 7.41 1.01 -7.79
N ASN A 228 7.11 1.33 -6.53
CA ASN A 228 7.27 2.68 -5.97
C ASN A 228 6.51 3.80 -6.71
N ASN A 229 5.37 3.50 -7.34
CA ASN A 229 4.57 4.50 -8.04
C ASN A 229 3.52 5.11 -7.10
N GLU A 230 3.84 6.26 -6.52
CA GLU A 230 3.03 6.92 -5.48
C GLU A 230 1.64 7.33 -5.96
N GLN A 231 1.53 7.75 -7.22
CA GLN A 231 0.29 8.27 -7.80
C GLN A 231 -0.55 7.18 -8.49
N LEU A 232 -0.01 5.97 -8.68
CA LEU A 232 -0.63 4.90 -9.44
C LEU A 232 -1.84 4.35 -8.68
N SER A 233 -3.02 4.69 -9.17
CA SER A 233 -4.31 4.36 -8.53
C SER A 233 -5.16 3.41 -9.36
N THR A 234 -4.88 3.31 -10.66
CA THR A 234 -5.61 2.42 -11.58
C THR A 234 -4.62 1.45 -12.22
N VAL A 235 -4.84 0.15 -11.98
CA VAL A 235 -4.15 -0.92 -12.71
C VAL A 235 -5.23 -1.80 -13.32
N ASP A 236 -5.35 -1.74 -14.63
CA ASP A 236 -6.34 -2.48 -15.42
C ASP A 236 -5.61 -3.51 -16.28
N ILE A 237 -5.14 -4.54 -15.60
CA ILE A 237 -4.59 -5.77 -16.19
C ILE A 237 -5.53 -6.90 -15.75
N PRO A 238 -6.17 -7.62 -16.70
CA PRO A 238 -7.12 -8.68 -16.37
C PRO A 238 -6.52 -9.78 -15.50
N THR A 239 -7.27 -10.22 -14.49
CA THR A 239 -6.89 -11.35 -13.61
C THR A 239 -7.09 -12.71 -14.28
N THR A 240 -7.65 -12.71 -15.49
CA THR A 240 -7.85 -13.87 -16.37
C THR A 240 -6.67 -14.15 -17.30
N ILE A 241 -5.58 -13.37 -17.23
CA ILE A 241 -4.39 -13.60 -18.05
C ILE A 241 -3.81 -14.99 -17.76
N ILE A 242 -3.39 -15.66 -18.83
CA ILE A 242 -2.67 -16.93 -18.78
C ILE A 242 -1.19 -16.63 -18.51
N PHE A 243 -0.66 -17.21 -17.44
CA PHE A 243 0.75 -17.07 -17.08
C PHE A 243 1.57 -18.20 -17.73
N PRO A 244 2.73 -17.89 -18.34
CA PRO A 244 3.65 -18.93 -18.79
C PRO A 244 4.12 -19.76 -17.61
N ILE A 245 4.11 -21.08 -17.78
CA ILE A 245 4.69 -22.03 -16.83
C ILE A 245 6.17 -21.65 -16.66
N ASP A 246 6.67 -21.66 -15.41
CA ASP A 246 8.06 -21.36 -15.03
C ASP A 246 8.53 -19.90 -15.15
N THR A 247 7.61 -18.93 -15.17
CA THR A 247 7.97 -17.51 -15.08
C THR A 247 7.30 -16.83 -13.90
N LYS A 248 7.96 -15.80 -13.35
CA LYS A 248 7.39 -14.89 -12.35
C LYS A 248 6.98 -13.60 -13.08
N PRO A 249 5.79 -13.53 -13.70
CA PRO A 249 5.45 -12.46 -14.63
C PRO A 249 5.31 -11.08 -13.96
N PHE A 250 5.07 -11.03 -12.65
CA PHE A 250 4.84 -9.78 -11.92
C PHE A 250 5.76 -9.59 -10.73
N GLU A 251 6.19 -8.35 -10.59
CA GLU A 251 6.82 -7.78 -9.42
C GLU A 251 6.12 -6.44 -9.11
N ILE A 252 5.31 -6.40 -8.05
CA ILE A 252 4.43 -5.27 -7.71
C ILE A 252 4.55 -4.96 -6.22
N TYR A 253 5.13 -3.83 -5.86
CA TYR A 253 5.22 -3.37 -4.46
C TYR A 253 5.46 -1.86 -4.40
N GLY A 254 5.27 -1.25 -3.23
CA GLY A 254 5.52 0.20 -3.07
C GLY A 254 4.52 1.10 -3.83
N ASN A 255 3.37 0.58 -4.28
CA ASN A 255 2.33 1.37 -4.97
C ASN A 255 1.13 1.61 -4.01
N PRO A 256 1.12 2.69 -3.20
CA PRO A 256 0.18 2.86 -2.09
C PRO A 256 -1.29 3.01 -2.50
N ARG A 257 -1.52 3.51 -3.71
CA ARG A 257 -2.86 3.84 -4.21
C ARG A 257 -3.48 2.75 -5.07
N VAL A 258 -2.75 1.68 -5.38
CA VAL A 258 -3.28 0.54 -6.12
C VAL A 258 -4.32 -0.20 -5.25
N PRO A 259 -5.50 -0.56 -5.79
CA PRO A 259 -6.53 -1.22 -5.01
C PRO A 259 -6.06 -2.57 -4.45
N SER A 260 -6.21 -2.76 -3.13
CA SER A 260 -5.81 -3.99 -2.44
C SER A 260 -6.60 -5.21 -2.95
N GLU A 261 -7.85 -5.02 -3.37
CA GLU A 261 -8.69 -6.09 -3.96
C GLU A 261 -8.05 -6.67 -5.23
N TRP A 262 -7.58 -5.81 -6.14
CA TRP A 262 -6.92 -6.23 -7.36
C TRP A 262 -5.57 -6.92 -7.06
N LEU A 263 -4.77 -6.37 -6.12
CA LEU A 263 -3.49 -6.98 -5.71
C LEU A 263 -3.68 -8.37 -5.08
N ASN A 264 -4.71 -8.54 -4.25
CA ASN A 264 -5.03 -9.82 -3.62
C ASN A 264 -5.46 -10.86 -4.66
N GLU A 265 -6.29 -10.47 -5.62
CA GLU A 265 -6.70 -11.36 -6.70
C GLU A 265 -5.51 -11.79 -7.56
N MET A 266 -4.65 -10.85 -7.97
CA MET A 266 -3.45 -11.18 -8.72
C MET A 266 -2.49 -12.07 -7.94
N LYS A 267 -2.29 -11.83 -6.65
CA LYS A 267 -1.44 -12.67 -5.79
C LYS A 267 -1.97 -14.10 -5.68
N ARG A 268 -3.29 -14.28 -5.61
CA ARG A 268 -3.95 -15.60 -5.60
C ARG A 268 -3.73 -16.34 -6.92
N ARG A 269 -3.79 -15.63 -8.05
CA ARG A 269 -3.65 -16.19 -9.40
C ARG A 269 -2.19 -16.43 -9.79
N CYS A 270 -1.23 -15.69 -9.22
CA CYS A 270 0.21 -15.90 -9.40
C CYS A 270 0.95 -16.10 -8.06
N PRO A 271 0.93 -17.32 -7.48
CA PRO A 271 1.61 -17.61 -6.22
C PRO A 271 3.12 -17.38 -6.24
N GLY A 272 3.76 -17.49 -7.41
CA GLY A 272 5.20 -17.28 -7.59
C GLY A 272 5.61 -15.81 -7.77
N CYS A 273 4.66 -14.90 -7.97
CA CYS A 273 4.93 -13.48 -8.19
C CYS A 273 5.25 -12.74 -6.88
N ARG A 274 6.09 -11.70 -6.95
CA ARG A 274 6.33 -10.81 -5.82
C ARG A 274 5.29 -9.71 -5.83
N ILE A 275 4.17 -9.92 -5.12
CA ILE A 275 3.08 -8.94 -5.02
C ILE A 275 2.87 -8.57 -3.55
N GLU A 276 3.18 -7.32 -3.23
CA GLU A 276 2.92 -6.71 -1.92
C GLU A 276 1.70 -5.80 -2.00
N GLY A 277 0.66 -6.19 -1.26
CA GLY A 277 -0.53 -5.39 -1.08
C GLY A 277 -0.32 -4.27 -0.06
N ALA A 278 -0.96 -3.13 -0.29
CA ALA A 278 -1.32 -2.19 0.78
C ALA A 278 -2.42 -2.85 1.65
N THR A 279 -2.02 -3.85 2.43
CA THR A 279 -2.83 -4.42 3.50
C THR A 279 -2.45 -3.69 4.79
N GLY A 280 -3.23 -3.83 5.88
CA GLY A 280 -2.89 -3.36 7.24
C GLY A 280 -1.66 -4.04 7.81
N CYS A 281 -0.58 -4.07 7.03
CA CYS A 281 0.63 -4.84 7.22
C CYS A 281 0.39 -6.35 7.40
N GLY A 282 -0.65 -6.88 6.76
CA GLY A 282 -1.08 -8.28 6.90
C GLY A 282 -2.13 -8.52 8.00
N LEU A 283 -2.59 -7.47 8.70
CA LEU A 283 -3.74 -7.57 9.59
C LEU A 283 -5.03 -7.74 8.77
N THR A 284 -5.74 -8.83 9.03
CA THR A 284 -7.02 -9.19 8.36
C THR A 284 -8.23 -9.05 9.29
N THR A 285 -8.02 -8.79 10.58
CA THR A 285 -9.05 -8.69 11.60
C THR A 285 -9.38 -7.24 11.93
N THR A 286 -10.64 -6.96 12.27
CA THR A 286 -11.11 -5.67 12.81
C THR A 286 -10.63 -5.39 14.23
N GLU A 287 -10.06 -6.41 14.89
CA GLU A 287 -9.50 -6.31 16.22
C GLU A 287 -8.01 -6.67 16.16
N TYR A 288 -7.17 -5.76 16.62
CA TYR A 288 -5.74 -5.98 16.81
C TYR A 288 -5.27 -5.23 18.06
N THR A 289 -4.15 -5.66 18.62
CA THR A 289 -3.43 -4.93 19.67
C THR A 289 -2.29 -4.10 19.08
N ASP A 290 -1.96 -2.97 19.69
CA ASP A 290 -0.84 -2.12 19.24
C ASP A 290 0.47 -2.90 19.05
N LYS A 291 0.70 -3.94 19.87
CA LYS A 291 1.84 -4.86 19.71
C LYS A 291 1.78 -5.68 18.42
N GLN A 292 0.60 -6.20 18.06
CA GLN A 292 0.41 -6.89 16.78
C GLN A 292 0.60 -5.92 15.60
N LEU A 293 0.11 -4.68 15.72
CA LEU A 293 0.32 -3.65 14.70
C LEU A 293 1.79 -3.33 14.51
N VAL A 294 2.55 -3.15 15.59
CA VAL A 294 4.02 -2.96 15.54
C VAL A 294 4.69 -4.13 14.83
N GLN A 295 4.39 -5.35 15.24
CA GLN A 295 5.00 -6.55 14.64
C GLN A 295 4.70 -6.66 13.15
N ALA A 296 3.49 -6.30 12.75
CA ALA A 296 3.05 -6.34 11.37
C ALA A 296 3.70 -5.22 10.52
N CYS A 297 3.69 -3.99 11.02
CA CYS A 297 4.03 -2.78 10.26
C CYS A 297 5.47 -2.29 10.37
N ALA A 298 6.25 -2.75 11.36
CA ALA A 298 7.63 -2.30 11.52
C ALA A 298 8.46 -2.52 10.23
N GLY A 299 9.13 -1.46 9.78
CA GLY A 299 9.97 -1.49 8.58
C GLY A 299 9.23 -1.58 7.25
N LYS A 300 7.89 -1.50 7.24
CA LYS A 300 7.09 -1.43 6.01
C LYS A 300 7.13 0.00 5.42
N THR A 301 7.08 0.08 4.09
CA THR A 301 7.06 1.37 3.37
C THR A 301 5.65 1.93 3.21
N ILE A 302 4.62 1.08 3.26
CA ILE A 302 3.21 1.46 3.16
C ILE A 302 2.48 0.92 4.39
N ILE A 303 1.84 1.83 5.14
CA ILE A 303 1.01 1.51 6.30
C ILE A 303 -0.38 2.05 5.99
N ARG A 304 -1.33 1.17 5.74
CA ARG A 304 -2.69 1.53 5.34
C ARG A 304 -3.68 0.47 5.83
N PRO A 305 -4.86 0.85 6.36
CA PRO A 305 -5.83 -0.14 6.83
C PRO A 305 -6.40 -0.99 5.69
N ALA A 306 -6.88 -2.18 6.05
CA ALA A 306 -7.81 -2.92 5.19
C ALA A 306 -9.14 -2.15 5.03
N LYS A 307 -9.89 -2.44 3.96
CA LYS A 307 -11.19 -1.80 3.70
C LYS A 307 -12.15 -2.01 4.88
N GLY A 308 -12.82 -0.94 5.30
CA GLY A 308 -13.79 -0.97 6.41
C GLY A 308 -13.17 -0.90 7.80
N PHE A 309 -11.88 -0.60 7.90
CA PHE A 309 -11.13 -0.57 9.14
C PHE A 309 -10.18 0.64 9.18
N TYR A 310 -9.66 0.98 10.36
CA TYR A 310 -8.73 2.10 10.55
C TYR A 310 -7.63 1.72 11.53
N LEU A 311 -6.42 2.27 11.33
CA LEU A 311 -5.27 1.99 12.19
C LEU A 311 -5.13 3.09 13.26
N THR A 312 -5.06 2.69 14.53
CA THR A 312 -4.61 3.49 15.68
C THR A 312 -3.40 2.85 16.35
N LEU A 313 -2.52 3.68 16.93
CA LEU A 313 -1.37 3.25 17.71
C LEU A 313 -1.15 4.20 18.88
N SER A 314 -1.11 3.69 20.12
CA SER A 314 -1.02 4.47 21.35
C SER A 314 0.30 4.26 22.10
N SER A 315 0.85 5.33 22.69
CA SER A 315 1.97 5.26 23.62
C SER A 315 1.64 4.56 24.94
N GLU A 316 0.36 4.27 25.19
CA GLU A 316 -0.08 3.46 26.33
C GLU A 316 0.36 2.00 26.19
N PHE A 317 0.40 1.48 24.96
CA PHE A 317 0.64 0.07 24.67
C PHE A 317 1.89 -0.20 23.82
N ALA A 318 2.43 0.83 23.15
CA ALA A 318 3.67 0.78 22.40
C ALA A 318 4.78 1.57 23.10
N THR A 319 6.02 1.14 22.93
CA THR A 319 7.22 1.85 23.36
C THR A 319 7.72 2.81 22.27
N GLU A 320 8.53 3.79 22.66
CA GLU A 320 9.12 4.74 21.70
C GLU A 320 9.90 4.05 20.58
N SER A 321 10.65 3.00 20.91
CA SER A 321 11.40 2.21 19.91
C SER A 321 10.47 1.54 18.90
N GLU A 322 9.39 0.92 19.38
CA GLU A 322 8.41 0.21 18.55
C GLU A 322 7.65 1.17 17.63
N MET A 323 7.22 2.31 18.15
CA MET A 323 6.52 3.33 17.37
C MET A 323 7.42 3.95 16.30
N ASN A 324 8.69 4.22 16.65
CA ASN A 324 9.69 4.67 15.67
C ASN A 324 10.01 3.59 14.62
N ALA A 325 9.99 2.30 14.99
CA ALA A 325 10.23 1.21 14.06
C ALA A 325 9.16 1.13 12.95
N ILE A 326 7.90 1.42 13.28
CA ILE A 326 6.82 1.58 12.29
C ILE A 326 7.14 2.72 11.32
N CYS A 327 7.55 3.89 11.83
CA CYS A 327 7.84 5.06 11.00
C CYS A 327 9.17 5.00 10.22
N SER A 328 10.11 4.16 10.65
CA SER A 328 11.52 4.19 10.21
C SER A 328 11.76 4.08 8.70
N LYS A 329 10.84 3.42 7.97
CA LYS A 329 10.90 3.23 6.51
C LYS A 329 9.61 3.65 5.81
N ALA A 330 8.62 4.16 6.56
CA ALA A 330 7.31 4.46 6.03
C ALA A 330 7.36 5.65 5.07
N VAL A 331 6.78 5.47 3.89
CA VAL A 331 6.66 6.46 2.82
C VAL A 331 5.19 6.91 2.68
N TYR A 332 4.24 6.00 2.89
CA TYR A 332 2.82 6.29 2.98
C TYR A 332 2.24 5.78 4.29
N MET A 333 1.50 6.61 5.01
CA MET A 333 0.81 6.23 6.24
C MET A 333 -0.64 6.70 6.26
N GLU A 334 -1.55 5.81 6.62
CA GLU A 334 -2.96 6.10 6.93
C GLU A 334 -3.28 5.47 8.29
N ILE A 335 -3.07 6.25 9.35
CA ILE A 335 -3.05 5.80 10.75
C ILE A 335 -3.21 6.99 11.70
N CYS A 336 -3.71 6.74 12.91
CA CYS A 336 -3.71 7.70 14.00
C CYS A 336 -2.71 7.25 15.08
N ILE A 337 -1.65 8.02 15.27
CA ILE A 337 -0.65 7.84 16.32
C ILE A 337 -0.99 8.76 17.49
N ILE A 338 -1.14 8.20 18.68
CA ILE A 338 -1.54 8.91 19.89
C ILE A 338 -0.44 8.75 20.94
N ILE A 339 0.29 9.82 21.20
CA ILE A 339 1.34 9.89 22.22
C ILE A 339 0.84 10.78 23.35
N ARG A 340 0.48 10.21 24.49
CA ARG A 340 -0.06 10.96 25.63
C ARG A 340 0.49 10.50 26.95
N LEU A 341 0.71 11.46 27.86
CA LEU A 341 1.10 11.20 29.26
C LEU A 341 2.27 10.22 29.37
N SER A 342 3.23 10.31 28.44
CA SER A 342 4.29 9.33 28.27
C SER A 342 5.67 9.94 28.49
N SER A 343 6.67 9.07 28.65
CA SER A 343 8.08 9.45 28.73
C SER A 343 8.77 9.53 27.37
N TYR A 344 8.01 9.59 26.27
CA TYR A 344 8.57 9.64 24.92
C TYR A 344 9.39 10.92 24.73
N LYS A 345 10.52 10.77 24.05
CA LYS A 345 11.40 11.87 23.64
C LYS A 345 11.23 12.25 22.19
N ALA A 346 10.94 11.26 21.33
CA ALA A 346 10.85 11.52 19.90
C ALA A 346 9.90 10.59 19.13
N LEU A 347 9.35 11.12 18.04
CA LEU A 347 8.74 10.36 16.96
C LEU A 347 9.42 10.76 15.64
N ARG A 348 9.97 9.78 14.90
CA ARG A 348 10.78 10.00 13.70
C ARG A 348 10.26 9.20 12.52
N CYS A 349 9.75 9.89 11.51
CA CYS A 349 9.22 9.32 10.27
C CYS A 349 9.97 9.95 9.06
N PRO A 350 11.29 9.69 8.90
CA PRO A 350 12.19 10.48 8.06
C PRO A 350 11.94 10.35 6.54
N PHE A 351 11.25 9.30 6.10
CA PHE A 351 10.98 9.03 4.68
C PHE A 351 9.53 9.27 4.28
N LEU A 352 8.72 9.85 5.17
CA LEU A 352 7.29 10.01 4.96
C LEU A 352 7.00 10.99 3.82
N LYS A 353 6.21 10.56 2.83
CA LYS A 353 5.80 11.38 1.67
C LYS A 353 4.30 11.66 1.66
N GLU A 354 3.48 10.79 2.24
CA GLU A 354 2.04 11.03 2.38
C GLU A 354 1.56 10.53 3.76
N LEU A 355 0.83 11.40 4.48
CA LEU A 355 0.23 11.09 5.77
C LEU A 355 -1.26 11.39 5.73
N LYS A 356 -2.08 10.40 6.07
CA LYS A 356 -3.52 10.51 6.21
C LYS A 356 -3.96 10.14 7.62
N PRO A 357 -4.95 10.85 8.16
CA PRO A 357 -5.55 10.42 9.40
C PRO A 357 -6.31 9.11 9.19
N CYS A 358 -6.40 8.32 10.24
CA CYS A 358 -7.17 7.09 10.24
C CYS A 358 -8.68 7.33 10.02
N LEU A 359 -9.18 8.52 10.37
CA LEU A 359 -10.56 8.95 10.20
C LEU A 359 -10.61 10.45 9.87
N LYS A 360 -11.62 10.86 9.11
CA LYS A 360 -11.88 12.27 8.78
C LYS A 360 -12.09 13.11 10.05
N GLY A 361 -11.47 14.28 10.13
CA GLY A 361 -11.60 15.19 11.28
C GLY A 361 -10.81 14.76 12.52
N LYS A 362 -10.01 13.69 12.44
CA LYS A 362 -9.06 13.29 13.49
C LYS A 362 -7.64 13.64 13.06
N PRO A 363 -6.77 14.07 13.98
CA PRO A 363 -5.34 14.15 13.68
C PRO A 363 -4.73 12.78 13.42
N ALA A 364 -3.84 12.72 12.43
CA ALA A 364 -3.03 11.53 12.19
C ALA A 364 -1.96 11.35 13.28
N ILE A 365 -1.48 12.45 13.86
CA ILE A 365 -0.53 12.42 14.98
C ILE A 365 -1.02 13.36 16.07
N THR A 366 -1.22 12.80 17.27
CA THR A 366 -1.61 13.54 18.47
C THR A 366 -0.56 13.35 19.55
N ILE A 367 0.09 14.43 19.98
CA ILE A 367 1.12 14.43 21.02
C ILE A 367 0.67 15.37 22.14
N VAL A 368 0.18 14.82 23.25
CA VAL A 368 -0.44 15.63 24.33
C VAL A 368 0.13 15.29 25.70
N ASP A 369 0.53 16.32 26.46
CA ASP A 369 0.98 16.19 27.85
C ASP A 369 2.20 15.25 28.01
N ASN A 370 3.21 15.38 27.14
CA ASN A 370 4.47 14.63 27.23
C ASN A 370 5.63 15.57 27.60
N PRO A 371 6.06 15.60 28.87
CA PRO A 371 7.04 16.56 29.39
C PRO A 371 8.43 16.44 28.76
N PHE A 372 8.78 15.27 28.24
CA PHE A 372 10.10 14.95 27.70
C PHE A 372 10.14 14.91 26.19
N PHE A 373 9.02 15.18 25.51
CA PHE A 373 8.94 15.09 24.07
C PHE A 373 9.64 16.28 23.42
N GLU A 374 10.75 16.01 22.73
CA GLU A 374 11.66 17.02 22.18
C GLU A 374 11.55 17.10 20.65
N VAL A 375 11.37 15.95 19.98
CA VAL A 375 11.55 15.84 18.53
C VAL A 375 10.33 15.18 17.86
N LEU A 376 9.68 15.92 16.97
CA LEU A 376 8.84 15.34 15.92
C LEU A 376 9.55 15.55 14.58
N GLU A 377 9.99 14.45 13.95
CA GLU A 377 10.64 14.48 12.65
C GLU A 377 9.70 13.93 11.58
N ILE A 378 9.18 14.86 10.76
CA ILE A 378 8.40 14.59 9.55
C ILE A 378 8.97 15.51 8.46
N PRO A 379 9.28 14.99 7.25
CA PRO A 379 9.68 15.82 6.13
C PRO A 379 8.65 16.90 5.83
N THR A 380 9.10 18.14 5.62
CA THR A 380 8.21 19.25 5.24
C THR A 380 7.65 19.10 3.81
N THR A 381 8.14 18.11 3.06
CA THR A 381 7.61 17.68 1.75
C THR A 381 6.48 16.66 1.87
N THR A 382 6.18 16.13 3.07
CA THR A 382 5.08 15.18 3.26
C THR A 382 3.74 15.82 2.88
N THR A 383 2.97 15.16 2.04
CA THR A 383 1.62 15.59 1.66
C THR A 383 0.56 15.05 2.62
N TYR A 384 -0.55 15.76 2.78
CA TYR A 384 -1.70 15.34 3.60
C TYR A 384 -3.00 15.91 3.01
N PRO A 385 -4.17 15.37 3.36
CA PRO A 385 -5.44 15.84 2.80
C PRO A 385 -5.71 17.30 3.15
N GLU A 386 -6.13 18.10 2.16
CA GLU A 386 -6.38 19.53 2.32
C GLU A 386 -7.51 19.80 3.33
N GLY A 387 -7.31 20.79 4.19
CA GLY A 387 -8.28 21.19 5.21
C GLY A 387 -8.38 20.27 6.44
N GLU A 388 -7.65 19.15 6.48
CA GLU A 388 -7.59 18.29 7.67
C GLU A 388 -6.56 18.79 8.68
N THR A 389 -6.90 18.72 9.98
CA THR A 389 -5.92 18.91 11.06
C THR A 389 -5.05 17.66 11.16
N ILE A 390 -3.89 17.63 10.50
CA ILE A 390 -3.07 16.41 10.43
C ILE A 390 -2.26 16.14 11.71
N VAL A 391 -1.90 17.19 12.45
CA VAL A 391 -1.08 17.11 13.69
C VAL A 391 -1.72 17.95 14.81
N GLU A 392 -1.79 17.37 16.01
CA GLU A 392 -2.15 18.04 17.28
C GLU A 392 -0.99 17.89 18.28
N ILE A 393 -0.47 19.01 18.78
CA ILE A 393 0.60 19.07 19.78
C ILE A 393 0.26 20.14 20.83
N LYS A 394 0.13 19.72 22.10
CA LYS A 394 -0.08 20.61 23.25
C LYS A 394 0.44 19.96 24.54
N GLY A 395 0.85 20.75 25.54
CA GLY A 395 1.31 20.17 26.80
C GLY A 395 2.71 19.52 26.71
N ASN A 396 3.56 19.95 25.77
CA ASN A 396 4.89 19.35 25.52
C ASN A 396 5.98 20.41 25.73
N PRO A 397 6.39 20.64 26.98
CA PRO A 397 7.26 21.75 27.35
C PRO A 397 8.61 21.70 26.62
N LEU A 398 9.24 20.53 26.54
CA LEU A 398 10.55 20.38 25.90
C LEU A 398 10.53 20.31 24.36
N LEU A 399 9.38 20.47 23.72
CA LEU A 399 9.31 20.44 22.26
C LEU A 399 10.19 21.53 21.66
N ASN A 400 11.12 21.13 20.80
CA ASN A 400 12.06 22.06 20.19
C ASN A 400 11.31 23.20 19.45
N PRO A 401 11.58 24.48 19.76
CA PRO A 401 10.89 25.61 19.13
C PRO A 401 10.98 25.61 17.60
N ASN A 402 12.08 25.10 17.03
CA ASN A 402 12.25 24.98 15.58
C ASN A 402 11.29 23.97 14.96
N VAL A 403 10.96 22.88 15.68
CA VAL A 403 9.97 21.89 15.23
C VAL A 403 8.60 22.55 15.10
N ARG A 404 8.20 23.35 16.09
CA ARG A 404 6.93 24.12 16.03
C ARG A 404 6.89 25.05 14.82
N THR A 405 7.96 25.80 14.56
CA THR A 405 8.02 26.72 13.41
C THR A 405 7.89 25.96 12.08
N LYS A 406 8.66 24.88 11.91
CA LYS A 406 8.62 24.03 10.70
C LYS A 406 7.24 23.41 10.47
N LEU A 407 6.62 22.88 11.53
CA LEU A 407 5.32 22.24 11.42
C LEU A 407 4.19 23.24 11.16
N LYS A 408 4.24 24.45 11.74
CA LYS A 408 3.26 25.51 11.44
C LYS A 408 3.36 26.00 9.99
N SER A 409 4.57 26.10 9.43
CA SER A 409 4.73 26.45 8.01
C SER A 409 4.24 25.35 7.07
N TRP A 410 4.44 24.08 7.45
CA TRP A 410 4.01 22.93 6.67
C TRP A 410 2.50 22.67 6.79
N CYS A 411 1.92 22.89 7.97
CA CYS A 411 0.52 22.69 8.28
C CYS A 411 -0.08 23.87 9.05
N PRO A 412 -0.61 24.88 8.33
CA PRO A 412 -1.24 26.05 8.93
C PRO A 412 -2.46 25.73 9.80
N HIS A 413 -3.18 24.65 9.48
CA HIS A 413 -4.39 24.21 10.21
C HIS A 413 -4.09 23.24 11.37
N CYS A 414 -2.82 22.94 11.64
CA CYS A 414 -2.43 22.08 12.74
C CYS A 414 -2.53 22.81 14.08
N THR A 415 -2.95 22.09 15.12
CA THR A 415 -3.02 22.64 16.47
C THR A 415 -1.67 22.43 17.15
N ILE A 416 -0.83 23.47 17.18
CA ILE A 416 0.50 23.40 17.79
C ILE A 416 0.64 24.54 18.80
N LEU A 417 0.38 24.21 20.07
CA LEU A 417 0.43 25.16 21.17
C LEU A 417 1.80 25.12 21.85
N PRO A 418 2.41 26.28 22.14
CA PRO A 418 3.56 26.33 23.03
C PRO A 418 3.16 25.84 24.42
N ASP A 419 4.08 25.19 25.12
CA ASP A 419 3.93 24.90 26.54
C ASP A 419 5.25 25.28 27.22
N TYR A 420 5.15 26.08 28.28
CA TYR A 420 6.30 26.46 29.09
C TYR A 420 6.37 25.68 30.40
N VAL A 421 5.22 25.22 30.89
CA VAL A 421 5.02 24.39 32.08
C VAL A 421 3.52 24.08 32.23
N CYS A 422 3.17 22.78 32.28
CA CYS A 422 1.82 22.30 32.59
C CYS A 422 0.68 22.92 31.75
N GLY A 423 0.93 23.28 30.50
CA GLY A 423 -0.05 23.87 29.59
C GLY A 423 -0.07 25.41 29.59
N ILE A 424 0.81 26.08 30.32
CA ILE A 424 0.97 27.54 30.25
C ILE A 424 1.57 27.90 28.89
N THR A 425 0.82 28.69 28.11
CA THR A 425 1.18 29.07 26.73
C THR A 425 1.90 30.42 26.63
N THR A 426 2.08 31.13 27.74
CA THR A 426 2.74 32.44 27.82
C THR A 426 4.14 32.32 28.45
N PRO A 427 5.17 33.01 27.91
CA PRO A 427 6.52 32.95 28.47
C PRO A 427 6.64 33.67 29.81
N GLN A 428 5.72 34.60 30.09
CA GLN A 428 5.58 35.28 31.36
C GLN A 428 4.45 34.61 32.14
N PHE A 429 4.79 34.13 33.34
CA PHE A 429 3.87 33.52 34.28
C PHE A 429 4.31 33.82 35.72
N THR A 430 3.44 33.59 36.68
CA THR A 430 3.70 33.73 38.12
C THR A 430 3.82 32.36 38.76
N THR A 431 4.43 32.28 39.94
CA THR A 431 4.49 31.03 40.70
C THR A 431 3.08 30.49 41.01
N LYS A 432 2.13 31.38 41.30
CA LYS A 432 0.73 31.02 41.55
C LYS A 432 0.05 30.38 40.33
N GLU A 433 0.30 30.92 39.13
CA GLU A 433 -0.19 30.31 37.89
C GLU A 433 0.41 28.92 37.66
N VAL A 434 1.70 28.71 37.96
CA VAL A 434 2.34 27.39 37.85
C VAL A 434 1.69 26.39 38.80
N VAL A 435 1.51 26.76 40.07
CA VAL A 435 0.89 25.90 41.08
C VAL A 435 -0.52 25.50 40.65
N ALA A 436 -1.32 26.47 40.17
CA ALA A 436 -2.66 26.21 39.68
C ALA A 436 -2.69 25.33 38.41
N ALA A 437 -1.84 25.62 37.41
CA ALA A 437 -1.81 24.89 36.14
C ALA A 437 -1.27 23.46 36.28
N CYS A 438 -0.33 23.25 37.20
CA CYS A 438 0.29 21.95 37.45
C CYS A 438 -0.47 21.08 38.46
N ALA A 439 -1.50 21.61 39.13
CA ALA A 439 -2.32 20.82 40.05
C ALA A 439 -2.93 19.60 39.34
N GLY A 440 -2.77 18.42 39.95
CA GLY A 440 -3.25 17.15 39.38
C GLY A 440 -2.49 16.66 38.14
N LYS A 441 -1.38 17.29 37.74
CA LYS A 441 -0.55 16.83 36.61
C LYS A 441 0.46 15.78 37.07
N LYS A 442 0.64 14.73 36.26
CA LYS A 442 1.64 13.69 36.51
C LYS A 442 3.08 14.16 36.35
N PHE A 443 3.31 15.16 35.51
CA PHE A 443 4.64 15.64 35.16
C PHE A 443 4.70 17.16 35.31
N VAL A 444 5.64 17.62 36.13
CA VAL A 444 5.87 19.05 36.37
C VAL A 444 7.29 19.39 35.96
N LYS A 445 7.45 19.95 34.75
CA LYS A 445 8.76 20.31 34.19
C LYS A 445 8.72 21.64 33.44
N PRO A 446 9.26 22.72 34.02
CA PRO A 446 9.40 24.01 33.35
C PRO A 446 10.56 24.03 32.33
N VAL A 447 10.46 24.89 31.30
CA VAL A 447 11.46 24.97 30.20
C VAL A 447 12.31 26.23 30.23
N LEU A 448 11.69 27.39 30.47
CA LEU A 448 12.37 28.67 30.29
C LEU A 448 13.25 29.07 31.47
N ARG A 449 12.82 28.73 32.68
CA ARG A 449 13.47 29.16 33.92
C ARG A 449 13.19 28.18 35.04
N ALA A 450 14.12 28.13 35.97
CA ALA A 450 13.94 27.45 37.24
C ALA A 450 12.73 28.04 37.97
N VAL A 451 11.80 27.17 38.37
CA VAL A 451 10.64 27.56 39.18
C VAL A 451 10.94 27.23 40.64
N VAL A 452 10.81 28.25 41.48
CA VAL A 452 10.97 28.17 42.93
C VAL A 452 9.64 28.56 43.54
N ILE A 453 9.04 27.64 44.29
CA ILE A 453 7.75 27.83 44.94
C ILE A 453 7.99 27.95 46.44
N THR A 454 7.69 29.10 47.01
CA THR A 454 7.87 29.34 48.44
C THR A 454 6.54 29.23 49.19
N ALA A 455 6.58 29.08 50.51
CA ALA A 455 5.39 29.10 51.37
C ALA A 455 4.62 30.45 51.34
N THR A 456 5.16 31.50 50.73
CA THR A 456 4.43 32.76 50.48
C THR A 456 3.69 32.76 49.14
N ASP A 457 4.07 31.88 48.20
CA ASP A 457 3.49 31.81 46.86
C ASP A 457 2.25 30.93 46.79
N ALA A 458 2.13 29.95 47.69
CA ALA A 458 1.06 28.96 47.70
C ALA A 458 0.72 28.50 49.13
N THR A 459 -0.56 28.22 49.34
CA THR A 459 -1.09 27.61 50.57
C THR A 459 -0.71 26.14 50.68
N GLU A 460 -0.89 25.56 51.87
CA GLU A 460 -0.68 24.13 52.12
C GLU A 460 -1.50 23.26 51.16
N ASP A 461 -2.78 23.59 50.97
CA ASP A 461 -3.67 22.84 50.07
C ASP A 461 -3.22 22.95 48.61
N GLU A 462 -2.81 24.14 48.16
CA GLU A 462 -2.32 24.34 46.79
C GLU A 462 -1.03 23.55 46.51
N LEU A 463 -0.08 23.53 47.46
CA LEU A 463 1.14 22.73 47.32
C LEU A 463 0.89 21.23 47.39
N ASN A 464 -0.02 20.78 48.25
CA ASN A 464 -0.42 19.37 48.30
C ASN A 464 -1.16 18.96 47.01
N ASN A 465 -2.00 19.82 46.45
CA ASN A 465 -2.70 19.58 45.18
C ASN A 465 -1.73 19.53 43.99
N LEU A 466 -0.71 20.40 43.98
CA LEU A 466 0.40 20.35 43.02
C LEU A 466 1.08 18.96 43.01
N CYS A 467 1.27 18.38 44.19
CA CYS A 467 2.01 17.14 44.38
C CYS A 467 1.15 15.85 44.36
N SER A 468 -0.17 15.97 44.49
CA SER A 468 -1.10 14.85 44.71
C SER A 468 -1.00 13.72 43.68
N GLU A 469 -0.87 14.09 42.41
CA GLU A 469 -0.78 13.17 41.26
C GLU A 469 0.61 13.16 40.59
N ALA A 470 1.54 13.98 41.09
CA ALA A 470 2.85 14.15 40.45
C ALA A 470 3.70 12.88 40.59
N GLU A 471 4.08 12.30 39.45
CA GLU A 471 5.01 11.17 39.36
C GLU A 471 6.45 11.65 39.08
N PHE A 472 6.61 12.78 38.40
CA PHE A 472 7.90 13.40 38.12
C PHE A 472 7.84 14.91 38.34
N MET A 473 8.85 15.46 39.01
CA MET A 473 8.97 16.89 39.25
C MET A 473 10.41 17.39 39.05
N GLU A 474 10.56 18.48 38.32
CA GLU A 474 11.81 19.24 38.17
C GLU A 474 11.58 20.69 38.57
N ILE A 475 11.42 20.91 39.87
CA ILE A 475 11.13 22.22 40.49
C ILE A 475 11.82 22.35 41.84
N CYS A 476 11.83 23.55 42.42
CA CYS A 476 12.27 23.77 43.79
C CYS A 476 11.09 24.24 44.65
N ILE A 477 10.87 23.61 45.81
CA ILE A 477 9.85 23.98 46.78
C ILE A 477 10.54 24.37 48.10
N GLU A 478 10.20 25.54 48.65
CA GLU A 478 10.76 26.07 49.89
C GLU A 478 9.68 26.40 50.92
N ILE A 479 9.58 25.56 51.95
CA ILE A 479 8.65 25.72 53.07
C ILE A 479 9.46 26.18 54.27
N THR A 480 9.54 27.49 54.50
CA THR A 480 10.37 28.09 55.55
C THR A 480 9.54 28.94 56.50
N ASN A 481 9.74 28.77 57.82
CA ASN A 481 9.08 29.55 58.89
C ASN A 481 7.55 29.65 58.71
N SER A 482 6.92 28.58 58.24
CA SER A 482 5.49 28.56 57.89
C SER A 482 4.63 27.88 58.96
N GLN A 483 3.31 27.97 58.78
CA GLN A 483 2.32 27.28 59.61
C GLN A 483 1.85 25.94 59.03
N PHE A 484 2.56 25.41 58.03
CA PHE A 484 2.21 24.16 57.37
C PHE A 484 2.17 23.02 58.38
N ARG A 485 1.14 22.17 58.26
CA ARG A 485 0.95 20.94 59.05
C ARG A 485 1.40 19.72 58.26
N SER A 486 1.17 19.73 56.95
CA SER A 486 1.52 18.63 56.06
C SER A 486 2.12 19.08 54.73
N PHE A 487 3.00 18.26 54.17
CA PHE A 487 3.44 18.35 52.77
C PHE A 487 3.53 16.95 52.16
N GLN A 488 2.76 16.68 51.11
CA GLN A 488 2.50 15.32 50.63
C GLN A 488 2.62 15.21 49.12
N CYS A 489 3.55 14.38 48.65
CA CYS A 489 3.74 14.00 47.24
C CYS A 489 3.68 12.47 47.09
N PRO A 490 2.51 11.85 47.32
CA PRO A 490 2.40 10.41 47.57
C PRO A 490 2.70 9.52 46.35
N LYS A 491 2.65 10.07 45.13
CA LYS A 491 2.88 9.33 43.88
C LYS A 491 4.24 9.61 43.24
N LEU A 492 5.09 10.39 43.90
CA LEU A 492 6.36 10.82 43.33
C LEU A 492 7.28 9.63 43.09
N LYS A 493 7.75 9.52 41.85
CA LYS A 493 8.69 8.49 41.39
C LYS A 493 10.06 9.06 41.09
N GLU A 494 10.15 10.34 40.74
CA GLU A 494 11.41 11.00 40.47
C GLU A 494 11.32 12.50 40.81
N LEU A 495 12.35 12.99 41.49
CA LEU A 495 12.47 14.40 41.86
C LEU A 495 13.83 14.93 41.46
N ARG A 496 13.83 16.08 40.79
CA ARG A 496 15.03 16.80 40.38
C ARG A 496 14.96 18.24 40.86
N PRO A 497 16.08 18.86 41.24
CA PRO A 497 16.10 20.26 41.57
C PRO A 497 15.91 21.11 40.31
N CYS A 498 15.29 22.28 40.49
CA CYS A 498 15.10 23.25 39.42
C CYS A 498 16.41 23.86 38.87
N MET A 499 17.52 23.78 39.62
CA MET A 499 18.84 24.27 39.23
C MET A 499 19.95 23.59 40.03
N GLN A 500 21.17 23.60 39.51
CA GLN A 500 22.33 23.02 40.18
C GLN A 500 22.64 23.76 41.50
N GLY A 501 22.98 23.01 42.54
CA GLY A 501 23.38 23.55 43.85
C GLY A 501 22.23 23.97 44.77
N ARG A 502 20.97 23.89 44.32
CA ARG A 502 19.78 24.14 45.15
C ARG A 502 19.05 22.82 45.43
N PRO A 503 18.61 22.54 46.67
CA PRO A 503 17.75 21.40 46.94
C PRO A 503 16.40 21.55 46.23
N ALA A 504 15.86 20.43 45.75
CA ALA A 504 14.53 20.36 45.17
C ALA A 504 13.44 20.64 46.22
N ILE A 505 13.65 20.20 47.47
CA ILE A 505 12.76 20.45 48.59
C ILE A 505 13.56 21.01 49.76
N LYS A 506 13.22 22.21 50.22
CA LYS A 506 13.80 22.87 51.40
C LYS A 506 12.74 23.15 52.44
N ILE A 507 12.87 22.55 53.62
CA ILE A 507 11.90 22.65 54.71
C ILE A 507 12.63 23.10 55.98
N VAL A 508 12.50 24.37 56.35
CA VAL A 508 13.29 24.97 57.45
C VAL A 508 12.41 25.72 58.46
N GLY A 509 12.51 25.37 59.74
CA GLY A 509 11.93 26.20 60.81
C GLY A 509 10.41 26.17 60.91
N ASN A 510 9.74 25.06 60.57
CA ASN A 510 8.28 24.96 60.60
C ASN A 510 7.80 24.28 61.89
N PRO A 511 7.24 25.03 62.87
CA PRO A 511 6.92 24.48 64.20
C PRO A 511 5.72 23.54 64.21
N ARG A 512 4.87 23.56 63.17
CA ARG A 512 3.63 22.77 63.08
C ARG A 512 3.68 21.61 62.09
N LEU A 513 4.76 21.49 61.32
CA LEU A 513 4.87 20.48 60.28
C LEU A 513 5.11 19.12 60.92
N SER A 514 4.11 18.24 60.86
CA SER A 514 4.17 16.90 61.45
C SER A 514 4.04 15.79 60.42
N VAL A 515 3.61 16.10 59.20
CA VAL A 515 3.44 15.12 58.12
C VAL A 515 4.28 15.52 56.91
N LEU A 516 5.18 14.62 56.50
CA LEU A 516 5.93 14.73 55.25
C LEU A 516 5.84 13.39 54.51
N VAL A 517 5.31 13.40 53.30
CA VAL A 517 5.14 12.18 52.49
C VAL A 517 5.90 12.33 51.18
N ILE A 518 7.03 11.64 51.10
CA ILE A 518 7.80 11.40 49.87
C ILE A 518 8.08 9.90 49.81
N PRO A 519 7.63 9.18 48.77
CA PRO A 519 7.86 7.74 48.66
C PRO A 519 9.36 7.40 48.72
N THR A 520 9.72 6.37 49.50
CA THR A 520 11.11 5.88 49.58
C THR A 520 11.62 5.30 48.26
N THR A 521 10.72 4.99 47.33
CA THR A 521 11.03 4.54 45.96
C THR A 521 11.33 5.70 45.00
N THR A 522 11.27 6.95 45.45
CA THR A 522 11.56 8.12 44.61
C THR A 522 13.02 8.10 44.18
N LYS A 523 13.25 8.25 42.88
CA LYS A 523 14.59 8.34 42.29
C LYS A 523 15.10 9.76 42.32
N TYR A 524 16.41 9.88 42.55
CA TYR A 524 17.11 11.14 42.65
C TYR A 524 18.37 11.14 41.77
N PRO A 525 18.73 12.29 41.16
CA PRO A 525 20.01 12.41 40.45
C PRO A 525 21.21 12.29 41.41
N SER A 526 22.21 11.50 41.03
CA SER A 526 23.41 11.27 41.83
C SER A 526 24.26 12.54 42.00
N GLY A 527 24.81 12.74 43.20
CA GLY A 527 25.75 13.83 43.48
C GLY A 527 25.13 15.22 43.56
N VAL A 528 23.80 15.30 43.73
CA VAL A 528 23.06 16.56 43.86
C VAL A 528 22.28 16.54 45.17
N LYS A 529 22.32 17.65 45.92
CA LYS A 529 21.48 17.83 47.11
C LYS A 529 20.02 17.92 46.69
N ILE A 530 19.17 17.03 47.18
CA ILE A 530 17.75 16.97 46.83
C ILE A 530 16.91 17.58 47.94
N VAL A 531 17.20 17.26 49.19
CA VAL A 531 16.38 17.65 50.31
C VAL A 531 17.21 18.43 51.34
N GLU A 532 16.63 19.46 51.93
CA GLU A 532 17.19 20.17 53.09
C GLU A 532 16.11 20.31 54.15
N ILE A 533 16.21 19.55 55.24
CA ILE A 533 15.23 19.58 56.33
C ILE A 533 15.93 19.95 57.64
N VAL A 534 15.62 21.12 58.18
CA VAL A 534 16.32 21.67 59.36
C VAL A 534 15.33 22.36 60.32
N LYS A 535 15.47 22.14 61.63
CA LYS A 535 14.69 22.83 62.68
C LYS A 535 13.15 22.66 62.55
N ASN A 536 12.67 21.44 62.33
CA ASN A 536 11.23 21.12 62.30
C ASN A 536 10.89 20.15 63.45
N PRO A 537 10.46 20.65 64.63
CA PRO A 537 10.43 19.87 65.88
C PRO A 537 9.36 18.77 65.94
N LEU A 538 8.33 18.81 65.08
CA LEU A 538 7.24 17.84 65.06
C LEU A 538 7.39 16.77 63.95
N LEU A 539 8.43 16.82 63.13
CA LEU A 539 8.70 15.79 62.12
C LEU A 539 9.36 14.56 62.77
N ASP A 540 8.78 13.39 62.53
CA ASP A 540 9.30 12.11 63.02
C ASP A 540 10.67 11.79 62.37
N ALA A 541 11.65 11.41 63.18
CA ALA A 541 12.99 11.02 62.74
C ALA A 541 12.98 9.84 61.74
N ASN A 542 11.98 8.96 61.81
CA ASN A 542 11.80 7.84 60.88
C ASN A 542 11.49 8.30 59.45
N ILE A 543 10.89 9.49 59.29
CA ILE A 543 10.64 10.11 57.97
C ILE A 543 11.94 10.73 57.42
N LEU A 544 12.80 11.25 58.30
CA LEU A 544 14.03 11.93 57.91
C LEU A 544 15.15 10.95 57.52
N ARG A 545 15.23 9.79 58.17
CA ARG A 545 16.32 8.82 57.97
C ARG A 545 16.50 8.38 56.50
N PRO A 546 15.44 8.03 55.74
CA PRO A 546 15.58 7.67 54.31
C PRO A 546 15.94 8.86 53.41
N LEU A 547 15.66 10.09 53.85
CA LEU A 547 15.95 11.31 53.07
C LEU A 547 17.34 11.87 53.36
N ALA A 548 17.95 11.52 54.50
CA ALA A 548 19.27 12.02 54.91
C ALA A 548 20.43 11.57 54.01
N GLU A 549 20.21 10.56 53.17
CA GLU A 549 21.17 10.06 52.17
C GLU A 549 21.23 10.92 50.89
N TRP A 550 20.28 11.86 50.73
CA TRP A 550 20.06 12.70 49.53
C TRP A 550 19.87 14.17 49.89
#